data_AF-A0A314YAN4-F1
#
_entry.id   AF-A0A314YAN4-F1
#
_cell.length_a   1.000
_cell.length_b   1.000
_cell.length_c   1.000
_cell.angle_alpha   90.00
_cell.angle_beta   90.00
_cell.angle_gamma   90.00
#
_symmetry.space_group_name_H-M   'P 1'
#
loop_
_entity.id
_entity.type
_entity.pdbx_description
1 polymer ?
#
loop_
_entity_poly.entity_id
_entity_poly.type
_entity_poly.pdbx_seq_one_letter_code
_entity_poly.pdbx_strand_id
1 'polypeptide(L)'
;MVSSDSVNSRVETLASSGIATIPKEYIRPKEELINIGDIFEQEKSTDGPQVPTIDLKEIDSENEKVRERCREELKKAAVDWGVMHLVNHGISDELMDRVRKAGKAFFDLPIEQKEKYANDQASGKIQGYGSKLANNASGQLEWEDYFFHLAYPEDKRDLSIWPQTPADYIEATAEYAKELRALATKVLRVLSLGLGLEEGRLEKEVGGLRSFSCK
;
A
#
# COMPACT_ATOMS: atom_id res chain seq x y z
N MET A 1 2.64 21.83 23.52
CA MET A 1 1.73 21.04 24.36
C MET A 1 0.85 20.26 23.40
N VAL A 2 1.05 18.94 23.31
CA VAL A 2 0.17 18.07 22.51
C VAL A 2 -1.13 17.97 23.29
N SER A 3 -2.25 18.37 22.68
CA SER A 3 -3.56 18.33 23.33
C SER A 3 -3.88 16.87 23.67
N SER A 4 -4.31 16.58 24.90
CA SER A 4 -4.64 15.23 25.38
C SER A 4 -5.71 14.52 24.55
N ASP A 5 -6.43 15.26 23.71
CA ASP A 5 -7.46 14.74 22.82
C ASP A 5 -6.89 13.93 21.63
N SER A 6 -5.64 14.14 21.22
CA SER A 6 -5.07 13.45 20.04
C SER A 6 -4.66 12.00 20.29
N VAL A 7 -4.34 11.65 21.54
CA VAL A 7 -3.92 10.28 21.92
C VAL A 7 -5.12 9.32 22.02
N ASN A 8 -6.29 9.87 22.36
CA ASN A 8 -7.55 9.12 22.49
C ASN A 8 -8.26 8.87 21.15
N SER A 9 -7.71 9.35 20.02
CA SER A 9 -8.28 9.15 18.69
C SER A 9 -7.59 8.06 17.87
N ARG A 10 -6.70 7.26 18.45
CA ARG A 10 -6.03 6.14 17.76
C ARG A 10 -6.81 4.85 17.93
N VAL A 11 -6.92 4.07 16.85
CA VAL A 11 -7.64 2.79 16.87
C VAL A 11 -6.93 1.79 17.78
N GLU A 12 -5.59 1.81 17.85
CA GLU A 12 -4.82 0.98 18.76
C GLU A 12 -5.11 1.26 20.25
N THR A 13 -5.22 2.54 20.62
CA THR A 13 -5.62 2.94 21.98
C THR A 13 -7.01 2.38 22.28
N LEU A 14 -7.93 2.54 21.33
CA LEU A 14 -9.32 2.13 21.48
C LEU A 14 -9.44 0.59 21.58
N ALA A 15 -8.75 -0.14 20.71
CA ALA A 15 -8.69 -1.60 20.72
C ALA A 15 -8.14 -2.15 22.05
N SER A 16 -7.20 -1.44 22.67
CA SER A 16 -6.57 -1.84 23.95
C SER A 16 -7.30 -1.31 25.19
N SER A 17 -8.35 -0.50 25.03
CA SER A 17 -9.02 0.18 26.14
C SER A 17 -9.98 -0.70 26.96
N GLY A 18 -10.26 -1.93 26.50
CA GLY A 18 -11.20 -2.83 27.15
C GLY A 18 -12.68 -2.54 26.84
N ILE A 19 -12.96 -1.78 25.78
CA ILE A 19 -14.33 -1.58 25.30
C ILE A 19 -15.01 -2.90 24.93
N ALA A 20 -16.27 -3.05 25.34
CA ALA A 20 -17.08 -4.23 24.97
C ALA A 20 -17.71 -4.11 23.57
N THR A 21 -17.92 -2.88 23.09
CA THR A 21 -18.51 -2.57 21.79
C THR A 21 -17.78 -1.42 21.14
N ILE A 22 -17.62 -1.46 19.82
CA ILE A 22 -17.01 -0.37 19.05
C ILE A 22 -17.89 0.89 19.07
N PRO A 23 -17.30 2.09 19.01
CA PRO A 23 -18.05 3.33 18.84
C PRO A 23 -18.87 3.34 17.55
N LYS A 24 -19.97 4.10 17.56
CA LYS A 24 -20.93 4.17 16.44
C LYS A 24 -20.31 4.67 15.14
N GLU A 25 -19.25 5.47 15.23
CA GLU A 25 -18.52 6.04 14.09
C GLU A 25 -17.86 4.95 13.23
N TYR A 26 -17.58 3.78 13.81
CA TYR A 26 -16.99 2.62 13.13
C TYR A 26 -18.04 1.61 12.67
N ILE A 27 -19.31 1.77 13.05
CA ILE A 27 -20.38 0.85 12.64
C ILE A 27 -20.82 1.19 11.22
N ARG A 28 -20.60 0.26 10.28
CA ARG A 28 -20.97 0.42 8.87
C ARG A 28 -22.49 0.57 8.67
N PRO A 29 -22.94 1.24 7.59
CA PRO A 29 -24.35 1.31 7.24
C PRO A 29 -24.96 -0.08 7.05
N LYS A 30 -26.29 -0.19 7.23
CA LYS A 30 -26.99 -1.49 7.18
C LYS A 30 -26.78 -2.22 5.85
N GLU A 31 -26.66 -1.47 4.77
CA GLU A 31 -26.45 -1.96 3.41
C GLU A 31 -25.06 -2.57 3.21
N GLU A 32 -24.08 -2.19 4.03
CA GLU A 32 -22.74 -2.79 4.01
C GLU A 32 -22.63 -3.95 5.00
N LEU A 33 -23.29 -3.86 6.17
CA LEU A 33 -23.26 -4.90 7.20
C LEU A 33 -23.71 -6.27 6.70
N ILE A 34 -24.60 -6.33 5.71
CA ILE A 34 -25.07 -7.60 5.12
C ILE A 34 -23.97 -8.40 4.41
N ASN A 35 -22.88 -7.75 4.00
CA ASN A 35 -21.77 -8.36 3.26
C ASN A 35 -20.52 -8.56 4.12
N ILE A 36 -20.57 -8.17 5.40
CA ILE A 36 -19.45 -8.33 6.34
C ILE A 36 -19.65 -9.64 7.09
N GLY A 37 -18.71 -10.58 6.91
CA GLY A 37 -18.71 -11.88 7.57
C GLY A 37 -17.41 -12.13 8.34
N ASP A 38 -17.28 -13.35 8.86
CA ASP A 38 -16.05 -13.80 9.50
C ASP A 38 -14.96 -14.03 8.44
N ILE A 39 -13.87 -13.27 8.52
CA ILE A 39 -12.79 -13.33 7.54
C ILE A 39 -12.09 -14.69 7.51
N PHE A 40 -11.99 -15.41 8.64
CA PHE A 40 -11.32 -16.70 8.70
C PHE A 40 -12.17 -17.82 8.09
N GLU A 41 -13.50 -17.70 8.15
CA GLU A 41 -14.39 -18.61 7.44
C GLU A 41 -14.44 -18.29 5.94
N GLN A 42 -14.42 -17.01 5.58
CA GLN A 42 -14.36 -16.58 4.18
C GLN A 42 -13.06 -16.99 3.50
N GLU A 43 -11.91 -16.87 4.17
CA GLU A 43 -10.60 -17.27 3.64
C GLU A 43 -10.51 -18.77 3.34
N LYS A 44 -11.18 -19.62 4.13
CA LYS A 44 -11.22 -21.07 3.90
C LYS A 44 -12.08 -21.45 2.69
N SER A 45 -12.98 -20.57 2.25
CA SER A 45 -13.87 -20.85 1.14
C SER A 45 -13.11 -20.87 -0.18
N THR A 46 -13.15 -22.00 -0.87
CA THR A 46 -12.67 -22.12 -2.26
C THR A 46 -13.79 -21.96 -3.28
N ASP A 47 -15.01 -21.63 -2.82
CA ASP A 47 -16.17 -21.49 -3.68
C ASP A 47 -16.17 -20.14 -4.40
N GLY A 48 -16.54 -20.16 -5.68
CA GLY A 48 -16.64 -18.97 -6.51
C GLY A 48 -15.31 -18.51 -7.12
N PRO A 49 -15.34 -17.36 -7.83
CA PRO A 49 -14.17 -16.83 -8.51
C PRO A 49 -13.02 -16.52 -7.52
N GLN A 50 -11.78 -16.88 -7.89
CA GLN A 50 -10.57 -16.63 -7.11
C GLN A 50 -9.67 -15.59 -7.79
N VAL A 51 -9.07 -14.69 -7.00
CA VAL A 51 -8.12 -13.69 -7.50
C VAL A 51 -6.98 -14.38 -8.25
N PRO A 52 -6.70 -13.99 -9.51
CA PRO A 52 -5.72 -14.69 -10.33
C PRO A 52 -4.30 -14.50 -9.81
N THR A 53 -3.49 -15.56 -9.90
CA THR A 53 -2.05 -15.52 -9.65
C THR A 53 -1.30 -15.51 -10.98
N ILE A 54 -0.45 -14.50 -11.19
CA ILE A 54 0.30 -14.28 -12.43
C ILE A 54 1.79 -14.43 -12.16
N ASP A 55 2.42 -15.33 -12.92
CA ASP A 55 3.85 -15.58 -12.86
C ASP A 55 4.61 -14.65 -13.82
N LEU A 56 5.48 -13.80 -13.27
CA LEU A 56 6.25 -12.82 -14.02
C LEU A 56 7.66 -13.29 -14.42
N LYS A 57 8.02 -14.54 -14.13
CA LYS A 57 9.37 -15.08 -14.40
C LYS A 57 9.83 -14.85 -15.85
N GLU A 58 8.91 -15.00 -16.80
CA GLU A 58 9.19 -14.95 -18.23
C GLU A 58 8.76 -13.63 -18.89
N ILE A 59 8.45 -12.57 -18.12
CA ILE A 59 7.98 -11.28 -18.64
C ILE A 59 8.99 -10.60 -19.59
N ASP A 60 10.26 -10.95 -19.43
CA ASP A 60 11.43 -10.45 -20.18
C ASP A 60 12.17 -11.57 -20.93
N SER A 61 11.53 -12.73 -21.17
CA SER A 61 12.15 -13.87 -21.86
C SER A 61 12.69 -13.48 -23.23
N GLU A 62 13.87 -14.00 -23.60
CA GLU A 62 14.43 -13.84 -24.95
C GLU A 62 13.60 -14.56 -26.02
N ASN A 63 12.85 -15.58 -25.61
CA ASN A 63 11.91 -16.26 -26.48
C ASN A 63 10.59 -15.47 -26.57
N GLU A 64 10.34 -14.86 -27.72
CA GLU A 64 9.17 -14.03 -27.99
C GLU A 64 7.84 -14.72 -27.64
N LYS A 65 7.65 -15.98 -28.04
CA LYS A 65 6.41 -16.72 -27.74
C LYS A 65 6.22 -16.97 -26.25
N VAL A 66 7.30 -17.20 -25.50
CA VAL A 66 7.23 -17.40 -24.04
C VAL A 66 6.88 -16.07 -23.37
N ARG A 67 7.57 -15.00 -23.77
CA ARG A 67 7.35 -13.64 -23.29
C ARG A 67 5.92 -13.15 -23.54
N GLU A 68 5.40 -13.34 -24.75
CA GLU A 68 4.04 -12.93 -25.12
C GLU A 68 2.97 -13.67 -24.31
N ARG A 69 3.15 -14.96 -24.05
CA ARG A 69 2.20 -15.71 -23.21
C ARG A 69 2.12 -15.16 -21.79
N CYS A 70 3.26 -14.94 -21.14
CA CYS A 70 3.31 -14.32 -19.80
C CYS A 70 2.63 -12.93 -19.79
N ARG A 71 2.91 -12.11 -20.81
CA ARG A 71 2.31 -10.77 -20.95
C ARG A 71 0.79 -10.83 -21.19
N GLU A 72 0.31 -11.80 -21.93
CA GLU A 72 -1.12 -11.99 -22.21
C GLU A 72 -1.88 -12.45 -20.95
N GLU A 73 -1.29 -13.28 -20.09
CA GLU A 73 -1.89 -13.66 -18.80
C GLU A 73 -2.07 -12.44 -17.88
N LEU A 74 -1.03 -11.59 -17.77
CA LEU A 74 -1.12 -10.33 -17.03
C LEU A 74 -2.22 -9.44 -17.58
N LYS A 75 -2.27 -9.26 -18.90
CA LYS A 75 -3.29 -8.44 -19.57
C LYS A 75 -4.70 -8.96 -19.27
N LYS A 76 -4.95 -10.27 -19.41
CA LYS A 76 -6.26 -10.87 -19.14
C LYS A 76 -6.70 -10.63 -17.70
N ALA A 77 -5.82 -10.87 -16.73
CA ALA A 77 -6.13 -10.58 -15.34
C ALA A 77 -6.43 -9.09 -15.09
N ALA A 78 -5.68 -8.19 -15.73
CA ALA A 78 -5.94 -6.75 -15.61
C ALA A 78 -7.30 -6.33 -16.19
N VAL A 79 -7.73 -6.94 -17.30
CA VAL A 79 -9.02 -6.65 -17.96
C VAL A 79 -10.19 -7.27 -17.20
N ASP A 80 -10.07 -8.55 -16.84
CA ASP A 80 -11.19 -9.32 -16.28
C ASP A 80 -11.39 -9.05 -14.79
N TRP A 81 -10.29 -8.81 -14.05
CA TRP A 81 -10.31 -8.68 -12.59
C TRP A 81 -9.91 -7.29 -12.08
N GLY A 82 -8.96 -6.63 -12.73
CA GLY A 82 -8.36 -5.39 -12.23
C GLY A 82 -7.48 -5.55 -10.98
N VAL A 83 -7.34 -6.79 -10.46
CA VAL A 83 -6.50 -7.16 -9.32
C VAL A 83 -5.93 -8.57 -9.53
N MET A 84 -4.72 -8.82 -9.02
CA MET A 84 -4.02 -10.09 -9.14
C MET A 84 -2.94 -10.26 -8.07
N HIS A 85 -2.56 -11.50 -7.77
CA HIS A 85 -1.32 -11.82 -7.06
C HIS A 85 -0.19 -11.99 -8.06
N LEU A 86 0.97 -11.38 -7.80
CA LEU A 86 2.17 -11.55 -8.63
C LEU A 86 3.13 -12.51 -7.94
N VAL A 87 3.69 -13.46 -8.69
CA VAL A 87 4.78 -14.33 -8.25
C VAL A 87 5.97 -14.21 -9.20
N ASN A 88 7.18 -14.53 -8.73
CA ASN A 88 8.42 -14.34 -9.47
C ASN A 88 8.58 -12.91 -10.03
N HIS A 89 8.12 -11.90 -9.27
CA HIS A 89 8.16 -10.49 -9.65
C HIS A 89 9.56 -9.86 -9.59
N GLY A 90 10.54 -10.58 -9.02
CA GLY A 90 11.95 -10.18 -8.97
C GLY A 90 12.35 -9.35 -7.75
N ILE A 91 11.44 -9.11 -6.81
CA ILE A 91 11.77 -8.46 -5.53
C ILE A 91 12.14 -9.57 -4.53
N SER A 92 13.29 -9.46 -3.87
CA SER A 92 13.76 -10.48 -2.91
C SER A 92 12.78 -10.63 -1.73
N ASP A 93 12.51 -11.88 -1.36
CA ASP A 93 11.74 -12.22 -0.15
C ASP A 93 12.41 -11.64 1.10
N GLU A 94 13.75 -11.62 1.15
CA GLU A 94 14.52 -11.10 2.27
C GLU A 94 14.29 -9.59 2.46
N LEU A 95 14.19 -8.84 1.35
CA LEU A 95 13.90 -7.41 1.36
C LEU A 95 12.46 -7.14 1.81
N MET A 96 11.49 -7.89 1.27
CA MET A 96 10.10 -7.78 1.70
C MET A 96 9.94 -8.11 3.19
N ASP A 97 10.65 -9.13 3.68
CA ASP A 97 10.69 -9.48 5.10
C ASP A 97 11.29 -8.38 5.97
N ARG A 98 12.39 -7.74 5.54
CA ARG A 98 12.98 -6.58 6.23
C ARG A 98 11.98 -5.44 6.35
N VAL A 99 11.29 -5.08 5.26
CA VAL A 99 10.28 -4.02 5.28
C VAL A 99 9.12 -4.37 6.23
N ARG A 100 8.59 -5.60 6.16
CA ARG A 100 7.52 -6.05 7.07
C ARG A 100 7.96 -6.01 8.54
N LYS A 101 9.17 -6.50 8.83
CA LYS A 101 9.76 -6.45 10.18
C LYS A 101 9.95 -5.01 10.67
N ALA A 102 10.44 -4.13 9.80
CA ALA A 102 10.66 -2.73 10.14
C ALA A 102 9.35 -1.99 10.43
N GLY A 103 8.33 -2.18 9.59
CA GLY A 103 6.99 -1.64 9.80
C GLY A 103 6.36 -2.17 11.09
N LYS A 104 6.40 -3.50 11.31
CA LYS A 104 5.91 -4.10 12.55
C LYS A 104 6.60 -3.52 13.78
N ALA A 105 7.93 -3.44 13.77
CA ALA A 105 8.68 -2.90 14.90
C ALA A 105 8.36 -1.43 15.19
N PHE A 106 8.06 -0.62 14.17
CA PHE A 106 7.58 0.75 14.38
C PHE A 106 6.19 0.77 15.04
N PHE A 107 5.25 -0.05 14.56
CA PHE A 107 3.90 -0.11 15.13
C PHE A 107 3.86 -0.76 16.53
N ASP A 108 4.82 -1.62 16.86
CA ASP A 108 4.97 -2.18 18.22
C ASP A 108 5.53 -1.15 19.24
N LEU A 109 5.97 0.04 18.80
CA LEU A 109 6.39 1.11 19.72
C LEU A 109 5.20 1.65 20.53
N PRO A 110 5.44 2.18 21.74
CA PRO A 110 4.43 2.91 22.49
C PRO A 110 3.82 4.04 21.67
N ILE A 111 2.53 4.29 21.84
CA ILE A 111 1.77 5.31 21.09
C ILE A 111 2.44 6.67 21.21
N GLU A 112 2.96 7.05 22.38
CA GLU A 112 3.64 8.33 22.60
C GLU A 112 4.92 8.48 21.76
N GLN A 113 5.56 7.37 21.37
CA GLN A 113 6.69 7.41 20.45
C GLN A 113 6.23 7.57 19.00
N LYS A 114 5.13 6.92 18.61
CA LYS A 114 4.52 7.06 17.27
C LYS A 114 3.93 8.44 17.04
N GLU A 115 3.33 9.06 18.07
CA GLU A 115 2.79 10.43 18.02
C GLU A 115 3.85 11.50 17.71
N LYS A 116 5.15 11.22 17.92
CA LYS A 116 6.23 12.12 17.48
C LYS A 116 6.27 12.30 15.96
N TYR A 117 5.68 11.35 15.24
CA TYR A 117 5.56 11.35 13.79
C TYR A 117 4.13 11.65 13.33
N ALA A 118 3.24 12.14 14.20
CA ALA A 118 1.85 12.39 13.86
C ALA A 118 1.73 13.34 12.65
N ASN A 119 0.85 12.98 11.73
CA ASN A 119 0.47 13.88 10.64
C ASN A 119 -0.44 15.00 11.16
N ASP A 120 -0.57 16.07 10.37
CA ASP A 120 -1.45 17.20 10.66
C ASP A 120 -2.12 17.66 9.37
N GLN A 121 -3.25 17.02 9.06
CA GLN A 121 -4.02 17.31 7.85
C GLN A 121 -4.53 18.76 7.82
N ALA A 122 -4.81 19.37 8.98
CA ALA A 122 -5.33 20.74 9.06
C ALA A 122 -4.30 21.78 8.61
N SER A 123 -3.01 21.52 8.84
CA SER A 123 -1.91 22.34 8.30
C SER A 123 -1.36 21.88 6.95
N GLY A 124 -1.98 20.86 6.34
CA GLY A 124 -1.55 20.28 5.06
C GLY A 124 -0.39 19.28 5.17
N LYS A 125 0.04 18.91 6.39
CA LYS A 125 1.04 17.86 6.63
C LYS A 125 0.37 16.49 6.58
N ILE A 126 0.17 15.97 5.37
CA ILE A 126 -0.52 14.68 5.15
C ILE A 126 0.33 13.45 5.50
N GLN A 127 1.66 13.59 5.49
CA GLN A 127 2.59 12.50 5.79
C GLN A 127 2.81 12.34 7.29
N GLY A 128 3.02 11.11 7.75
CA GLY A 128 3.23 10.73 9.14
C GLY A 128 2.23 9.68 9.63
N TYR A 129 2.19 9.53 10.95
CA TYR A 129 1.31 8.61 11.69
C TYR A 129 -0.10 9.19 11.82
N GLY A 130 -1.10 8.48 11.31
CA GLY A 130 -2.49 8.90 11.18
C GLY A 130 -3.47 7.79 11.57
N SER A 131 -4.73 8.17 11.79
CA SER A 131 -5.83 7.23 12.11
C SER A 131 -7.12 7.54 11.34
N LYS A 132 -7.14 8.69 10.66
CA LYS A 132 -8.31 9.16 9.91
C LYS A 132 -7.91 9.41 8.48
N LEU A 133 -8.32 8.52 7.57
CA LEU A 133 -8.17 8.73 6.13
C LEU A 133 -9.45 9.34 5.54
N ALA A 134 -10.62 8.97 6.06
CA ALA A 134 -11.92 9.45 5.58
C ALA A 134 -12.32 10.81 6.15
N ASN A 135 -12.36 11.84 5.29
CA ASN A 135 -13.19 13.02 5.47
C ASN A 135 -14.44 12.88 4.59
N ASN A 136 -15.32 11.91 4.90
CA ASN A 136 -16.63 11.83 4.27
C ASN A 136 -17.70 12.54 5.13
N ALA A 137 -18.76 13.03 4.49
CA ALA A 137 -19.83 13.78 5.15
C ALA A 137 -20.60 12.93 6.19
N SER A 138 -20.45 11.60 6.17
CA SER A 138 -21.07 10.69 7.14
C SER A 138 -20.35 10.65 8.48
N GLY A 139 -19.13 11.20 8.59
CA GLY A 139 -18.35 11.15 9.84
C GLY A 139 -17.91 9.74 10.22
N GLN A 140 -17.89 8.82 9.26
CA GLN A 140 -17.55 7.42 9.45
C GLN A 140 -16.04 7.24 9.50
N LEU A 141 -15.59 6.34 10.37
CA LEU A 141 -14.17 6.03 10.58
C LEU A 141 -13.88 4.57 10.22
N GLU A 142 -12.69 4.33 9.68
CA GLU A 142 -12.12 3.01 9.44
C GLU A 142 -11.39 2.49 10.69
N TRP A 143 -11.42 1.18 10.93
CA TRP A 143 -10.75 0.55 12.08
C TRP A 143 -9.26 0.28 11.77
N GLU A 144 -8.50 1.35 11.52
CA GLU A 144 -7.07 1.28 11.23
C GLU A 144 -6.29 2.48 11.79
N ASP A 145 -5.02 2.25 12.11
CA ASP A 145 -4.01 3.30 12.20
C ASP A 145 -3.01 3.09 11.04
N TYR A 146 -2.43 4.17 10.52
CA TYR A 146 -1.55 4.11 9.36
C TYR A 146 -0.31 4.99 9.54
N PHE A 147 0.69 4.72 8.72
CA PHE A 147 1.83 5.58 8.53
C PHE A 147 2.01 5.86 7.03
N PHE A 148 1.88 7.13 6.63
CA PHE A 148 1.90 7.52 5.22
C PHE A 148 3.11 8.40 4.92
N HIS A 149 3.89 8.07 3.88
CA HIS A 149 4.94 8.95 3.38
C HIS A 149 5.25 8.67 1.91
N LEU A 150 5.85 9.66 1.24
CA LEU A 150 6.38 9.50 -0.10
C LEU A 150 7.67 8.68 -0.03
N ALA A 151 7.70 7.53 -0.72
CA ALA A 151 8.87 6.65 -0.76
C ALA A 151 9.75 6.82 -2.02
N TYR A 152 9.17 7.32 -3.12
CA TYR A 152 9.86 7.52 -4.40
C TYR A 152 9.21 8.68 -5.18
N PRO A 153 9.95 9.49 -5.98
CA PRO A 153 11.40 9.45 -6.20
C PRO A 153 12.21 9.98 -5.02
N GLU A 154 13.49 9.60 -4.99
CA GLU A 154 14.37 9.80 -3.83
C GLU A 154 14.55 11.27 -3.43
N ASP A 155 14.58 12.16 -4.40
CA ASP A 155 14.80 13.61 -4.29
C ASP A 155 13.58 14.36 -3.74
N LYS A 156 12.40 13.72 -3.75
CA LYS A 156 11.16 14.30 -3.22
C LYS A 156 10.79 13.81 -1.82
N ARG A 157 11.57 12.88 -1.27
CA ARG A 157 11.32 12.34 0.08
C ARG A 157 11.65 13.39 1.12
N ASP A 158 10.82 13.46 2.15
CA ASP A 158 11.18 14.10 3.40
C ASP A 158 11.62 13.02 4.38
N LEU A 159 12.93 12.81 4.54
CA LEU A 159 13.45 11.78 5.46
C LEU A 159 13.32 12.20 6.93
N SER A 160 13.06 13.47 7.23
CA SER A 160 12.95 13.94 8.61
C SER A 160 11.71 13.39 9.32
N ILE A 161 10.71 12.99 8.55
CA ILE A 161 9.47 12.38 9.05
C ILE A 161 9.51 10.85 9.02
N TRP A 162 10.53 10.21 8.44
CA TRP A 162 10.58 8.75 8.40
C TRP A 162 10.95 8.19 9.78
N PRO A 163 10.36 7.06 10.20
CA PRO A 163 10.73 6.37 11.42
C PRO A 163 12.24 6.14 11.54
N GLN A 164 12.80 6.62 12.65
CA GLN A 164 14.19 6.36 13.04
C GLN A 164 14.33 5.07 13.87
N THR A 165 13.21 4.43 14.20
CA THR A 165 13.15 3.17 14.95
C THR A 165 12.14 2.26 14.27
N PRO A 166 12.55 1.05 13.84
CA PRO A 166 13.92 0.52 13.92
C PRO A 166 14.89 1.23 12.96
N ALA A 167 16.19 1.13 13.23
CA ALA A 167 17.23 1.78 12.42
C ALA A 167 17.21 1.35 10.94
N ASP A 168 16.73 0.13 10.66
CA ASP A 168 16.64 -0.44 9.32
C ASP A 168 15.47 0.10 8.47
N TYR A 169 14.57 0.90 9.06
CA TYR A 169 13.35 1.34 8.37
C TYR A 169 13.65 2.12 7.09
N ILE A 170 14.55 3.10 7.15
CA ILE A 170 14.84 3.97 6.00
C ILE A 170 15.51 3.18 4.88
N GLU A 171 16.50 2.35 5.22
CA GLU A 171 17.25 1.57 4.25
C GLU A 171 16.34 0.56 3.54
N ALA A 172 15.64 -0.30 4.29
CA ALA A 172 14.79 -1.34 3.75
C ALA A 172 13.64 -0.75 2.90
N THR A 173 12.96 0.29 3.39
CA THR A 173 11.85 0.92 2.66
C THR A 173 12.35 1.65 1.41
N ALA A 174 13.51 2.30 1.45
CA ALA A 174 14.09 2.97 0.28
C ALA A 174 14.52 1.99 -0.80
N GLU A 175 15.14 0.87 -0.43
CA GLU A 175 15.52 -0.20 -1.36
C GLU A 175 14.27 -0.82 -1.99
N TYR A 176 13.27 -1.17 -1.18
CA TYR A 176 12.01 -1.73 -1.64
C TYR A 176 11.24 -0.79 -2.59
N ALA A 177 11.25 0.51 -2.32
CA ALA A 177 10.62 1.50 -3.20
C ALA A 177 11.27 1.55 -4.60
N LYS A 178 12.59 1.33 -4.71
CA LYS A 178 13.29 1.25 -6.00
C LYS A 178 12.89 0.00 -6.78
N GLU A 179 12.87 -1.15 -6.11
CA GLU A 179 12.47 -2.42 -6.71
C GLU A 179 11.00 -2.38 -7.17
N LEU A 180 10.10 -1.82 -6.35
CA LEU A 180 8.71 -1.57 -6.73
C LEU A 180 8.60 -0.62 -7.93
N ARG A 181 9.42 0.43 -8.01
CA ARG A 181 9.42 1.35 -9.15
C ARG A 181 9.81 0.64 -10.45
N ALA A 182 10.79 -0.26 -10.40
CA ALA A 182 11.21 -1.05 -11.54
C ALA A 182 10.13 -2.06 -11.96
N LEU A 183 9.48 -2.73 -10.99
CA LEU A 183 8.35 -3.61 -11.25
C LEU A 183 7.18 -2.85 -11.89
N ALA A 184 6.85 -1.65 -11.39
CA ALA A 184 5.80 -0.81 -11.97
C ALA A 184 6.08 -0.44 -13.43
N THR A 185 7.34 -0.12 -13.79
CA THR A 185 7.74 0.08 -15.21
C THR A 185 7.43 -1.17 -16.04
N LYS A 186 7.82 -2.36 -15.57
CA LYS A 186 7.57 -3.61 -16.30
C LYS A 186 6.08 -3.85 -16.51
N VAL A 187 5.26 -3.66 -15.48
CA VAL A 187 3.81 -3.84 -15.55
C VAL A 187 3.16 -2.82 -16.50
N LEU A 188 3.43 -1.53 -16.33
CA LEU A 188 2.86 -0.47 -17.18
C LEU A 188 3.21 -0.64 -18.65
N ARG A 189 4.41 -1.16 -18.93
CA ARG A 189 4.86 -1.49 -20.28
C ARG A 189 4.03 -2.61 -20.91
N VAL A 190 3.78 -3.69 -20.18
CA VAL A 190 2.90 -4.78 -20.63
C VAL A 190 1.48 -4.29 -20.83
N LEU A 191 0.94 -3.51 -19.89
CA LEU A 191 -0.40 -2.95 -20.01
C LEU A 191 -0.54 -1.99 -21.20
N SER A 192 0.51 -1.22 -21.51
CA SER A 192 0.53 -0.35 -22.71
C SER A 192 0.36 -1.18 -23.98
N LEU A 193 1.17 -2.24 -24.13
CA LEU A 193 1.09 -3.15 -25.27
C LEU A 193 -0.25 -3.89 -25.30
N GLY A 194 -0.78 -4.28 -24.14
CA GLY A 194 -2.07 -4.95 -24.03
C GLY A 194 -3.24 -4.11 -24.55
N LEU A 195 -3.14 -2.79 -24.47
CA LEU A 195 -4.08 -1.82 -25.02
C LEU A 195 -3.80 -1.47 -26.49
N GLY A 196 -2.81 -2.07 -27.13
CA GLY A 196 -2.38 -1.73 -28.50
C GLY A 196 -1.68 -0.38 -28.59
N LEU A 197 -1.08 0.10 -27.49
CA LEU A 197 -0.31 1.34 -27.45
C LEU A 197 1.18 1.06 -27.60
N GLU A 198 1.95 2.12 -27.91
CA GLU A 198 3.41 2.08 -27.86
C GLU A 198 3.94 1.62 -26.50
N GLU A 199 5.05 0.89 -26.52
CA GLU A 199 5.73 0.42 -25.31
C GLU A 199 6.03 1.61 -24.37
N GLY A 200 5.60 1.49 -23.10
CA GLY A 200 5.81 2.55 -22.10
C GLY A 200 4.85 3.75 -22.19
N ARG A 201 3.83 3.72 -23.07
CA ARG A 201 2.86 4.81 -23.20
C ARG A 201 2.18 5.15 -21.88
N LEU A 202 1.66 4.16 -21.15
CA LEU A 202 0.96 4.41 -19.89
C LEU A 202 1.87 5.04 -18.84
N GLU A 203 3.12 4.57 -18.74
CA GLU A 203 4.09 5.14 -17.81
C GLU A 203 4.36 6.63 -18.09
N LYS A 204 4.44 7.01 -19.37
CA LYS A 204 4.58 8.42 -19.77
C LYS A 204 3.38 9.27 -19.34
N GLU A 205 2.16 8.76 -19.49
CA GLU A 205 0.93 9.48 -19.11
C GLU A 205 0.81 9.72 -17.60
N VAL A 206 1.39 8.82 -16.78
CA VAL A 206 1.40 8.96 -15.31
C VAL A 206 2.66 9.64 -14.76
N GLY A 207 3.43 10.33 -15.61
CA GLY A 207 4.57 11.17 -15.20
C GLY A 207 5.96 10.63 -15.55
N GLY A 208 6.08 9.40 -16.06
CA GLY A 208 7.32 8.82 -16.57
C GLY A 208 8.39 8.49 -15.51
N LEU A 209 9.63 8.29 -15.97
CA LEU A 209 10.81 8.05 -15.14
C LEU A 209 11.52 9.34 -14.68
N ARG A 210 11.13 10.51 -15.20
CA ARG A 210 11.84 11.77 -14.92
C ARG A 210 11.30 12.45 -13.67
N SER A 211 12.21 12.71 -12.72
CA SER A 211 12.04 13.82 -11.79
C SER A 211 11.92 15.09 -12.62
N PHE A 212 10.79 15.78 -12.51
CA PHE A 212 10.71 17.16 -12.98
C PHE A 212 11.68 17.97 -12.11
N SER A 213 12.90 18.22 -12.61
CA SER A 213 13.60 19.44 -12.21
C SER A 213 12.76 20.58 -12.78
N CYS A 214 11.94 21.19 -11.93
CA CYS A 214 11.36 22.48 -12.26
C CYS A 214 12.53 23.44 -12.52
N LYS A 215 12.65 23.96 -13.74
CA LYS A 215 13.46 25.14 -14.03
C LYS A 215 12.62 26.38 -13.71
#